data_AF-A0A6V7P818-F1
#
_entry.id   AF-A0A6V7P818-F1
#
_cell.length_a   1.000
_cell.length_b   1.000
_cell.length_c   1.000
_cell.angle_alpha   90.00
_cell.angle_beta   90.00
_cell.angle_gamma   90.00
#
_symmetry.space_group_name_H-M   'P 1'
#
loop_
_entity.id
_entity.type
_entity.pdbx_description
1 polymer ?
#
loop_
_entity_poly.entity_id
_entity_poly.type
_entity_poly.pdbx_seq_one_letter_code
_entity_poly.pdbx_strand_id
1 'polypeptide(L)'
;MESFALARPLTSSIPRPVPLLRRSPPSAARAAAAAGGGLRRPSDTTLRHRHRPLPLLRPRSPTPAPLRAAAAASSPPPQSPDPQSAPPPLPPAAPPPQGAKPLPLAISLAVGLAVRFLVPKPPEVSLQAWQLLAIFLSTIAGLVLSPLPVGAWAFLGLTTAVLTRTLSFATAFGAFTNEVIWLIVISFFFARGFVKTGLGDRIATYFVKWLGRSTLGLSYGLTISEACIAPAMPSTTARAGGVFLPIIKSLSLSAGAGLVIPRRGSSDLI
;
A
#
# COMPACT_ATOMS: atom_id res chain seq x y z
N MET A 1 43.65 65.91 20.27
CA MET A 1 44.14 66.52 19.02
C MET A 1 43.90 65.46 17.94
N GLU A 2 42.95 65.50 17.01
CA GLU A 2 42.00 66.47 16.46
C GLU A 2 40.77 65.63 15.99
N SER A 3 39.50 66.01 16.20
CA SER A 3 38.66 67.06 15.59
C SER A 3 37.91 66.64 14.31
N PHE A 4 36.61 66.98 14.29
CA PHE A 4 35.63 67.09 13.18
C PHE A 4 35.00 65.81 12.58
N ALA A 5 33.70 65.51 12.80
CA ALA A 5 32.46 66.12 12.24
C ALA A 5 32.29 65.83 10.73
N LEU A 6 31.15 65.51 10.13
CA LEU A 6 29.72 65.60 10.46
C LEU A 6 28.90 64.84 9.38
N ALA A 7 27.65 64.49 9.71
CA ALA A 7 26.47 64.49 8.81
C ALA A 7 26.21 63.32 7.83
N ARG A 8 25.24 62.44 8.14
CA ARG A 8 23.82 62.55 7.72
C ARG A 8 23.06 61.23 7.99
N PRO A 9 21.87 61.27 8.62
CA PRO A 9 20.96 60.12 8.63
C PRO A 9 20.19 60.06 7.31
N LEU A 10 20.26 58.94 6.61
CA LEU A 10 19.42 58.67 5.44
C LEU A 10 18.02 58.28 5.90
N THR A 11 17.12 59.26 5.85
CA THR A 11 15.69 59.05 5.62
C THR A 11 15.50 58.09 4.44
N SER A 12 14.86 56.94 4.67
CA SER A 12 14.21 56.19 3.60
C SER A 12 12.90 55.56 4.11
N SER A 13 11.83 56.27 3.78
CA SER A 13 10.62 55.72 3.17
C SER A 13 9.88 54.60 3.90
N ILE A 14 8.94 55.03 4.74
CA ILE A 14 7.72 54.32 5.15
C ILE A 14 7.01 53.76 3.90
N PRO A 15 6.81 52.43 3.75
CA PRO A 15 5.88 51.91 2.76
C PRO A 15 4.43 52.11 3.24
N ARG A 16 3.63 52.80 2.41
CA ARG A 16 2.19 53.01 2.60
C ARG A 16 1.44 51.66 2.63
N PRO A 17 0.46 51.46 3.53
CA PRO A 17 -0.41 50.29 3.48
C PRO A 17 -1.34 50.36 2.26
N VAL A 18 -1.32 49.30 1.45
CA VAL A 18 -2.21 49.10 0.31
C VAL A 18 -3.64 48.81 0.84
N PRO A 19 -4.70 49.44 0.29
CA PRO A 19 -6.06 49.21 0.76
C PRO A 19 -6.54 47.79 0.47
N LEU A 20 -7.09 47.17 1.50
CA LEU A 20 -7.82 45.90 1.50
C LEU A 20 -8.95 45.92 0.47
N LEU A 21 -8.81 45.18 -0.63
CA LEU A 21 -9.92 44.89 -1.52
C LEU A 21 -10.77 43.76 -0.92
N ARG A 22 -11.74 44.17 -0.11
CA ARG A 22 -12.86 43.40 0.41
C ARG A 22 -13.67 42.81 -0.76
N ARG A 23 -13.51 41.52 -1.06
CA ARG A 23 -14.45 40.76 -1.89
C ARG A 23 -15.37 39.94 -0.98
N SER A 24 -16.57 40.46 -0.78
CA SER A 24 -17.70 39.70 -0.22
C SER A 24 -18.21 38.67 -1.24
N PRO A 25 -18.71 37.50 -0.79
CA PRO A 25 -19.38 36.54 -1.65
C PRO A 25 -20.86 36.92 -1.85
N PRO A 26 -21.50 36.44 -2.91
CA PRO A 26 -22.87 35.96 -2.69
C PRO A 26 -23.20 34.66 -3.44
N SER A 27 -24.21 34.00 -2.87
CA SER A 27 -25.16 33.08 -3.51
C SER A 27 -24.87 31.58 -3.43
N ALA A 28 -25.14 31.03 -2.25
CA ALA A 28 -25.93 29.81 -2.16
C ALA A 28 -27.41 30.18 -2.32
N ALA A 29 -28.08 29.74 -3.39
CA ALA A 29 -29.51 29.41 -3.42
C ALA A 29 -29.98 28.98 -4.82
N ARG A 30 -30.73 27.86 -4.83
CA ARG A 30 -31.74 27.45 -5.83
C ARG A 30 -31.28 26.96 -7.20
N ALA A 31 -31.25 25.63 -7.31
CA ALA A 31 -32.00 24.93 -8.36
C ALA A 31 -32.39 23.51 -7.89
N ALA A 32 -33.36 23.45 -6.98
CA ALA A 32 -34.25 22.30 -6.88
C ALA A 32 -35.40 22.56 -7.85
N ALA A 33 -35.60 21.68 -8.85
CA ALA A 33 -36.87 21.34 -9.51
C ALA A 33 -36.62 20.74 -10.90
N ALA A 34 -36.59 19.42 -10.97
CA ALA A 34 -37.06 18.68 -12.14
C ALA A 34 -37.70 17.39 -11.62
N ALA A 35 -38.94 17.52 -11.20
CA ALA A 35 -39.86 16.43 -10.91
C ALA A 35 -40.67 16.10 -12.16
N GLY A 36 -41.02 14.82 -12.31
CA GLY A 36 -42.04 14.32 -13.24
C GLY A 36 -41.41 13.65 -14.46
N GLY A 37 -41.66 12.38 -14.75
CA GLY A 37 -42.58 11.42 -14.18
C GLY A 37 -42.51 10.15 -15.03
N GLY A 38 -42.87 9.00 -14.46
CA GLY A 38 -42.88 7.77 -15.24
C GLY A 38 -42.95 6.51 -14.38
N LEU A 39 -44.14 6.24 -13.86
CA LEU A 39 -44.54 4.98 -13.24
C LEU A 39 -44.05 3.75 -14.03
N ARG A 40 -43.51 2.74 -13.32
CA ARG A 40 -43.97 1.33 -13.39
C ARG A 40 -43.16 0.39 -12.47
N ARG A 41 -43.82 -0.07 -11.42
CA ARG A 41 -43.71 -1.40 -10.79
C ARG A 41 -45.14 -1.98 -10.77
N PRO A 42 -45.39 -3.28 -10.52
CA PRO A 42 -44.50 -4.44 -10.45
C PRO A 42 -44.99 -5.59 -11.37
N SER A 43 -44.28 -6.70 -11.40
CA SER A 43 -44.83 -7.97 -11.90
C SER A 43 -44.44 -9.07 -10.92
N ASP A 44 -45.30 -9.29 -9.93
CA ASP A 44 -45.49 -10.62 -9.36
C ASP A 44 -46.02 -11.56 -10.46
N THR A 45 -45.74 -12.85 -10.33
CA THR A 45 -46.56 -14.02 -10.76
C THR A 45 -45.68 -15.15 -11.30
N THR A 46 -45.28 -16.09 -10.44
CA THR A 46 -45.76 -17.49 -10.48
C THR A 46 -44.91 -18.43 -9.61
N LEU A 47 -45.55 -18.88 -8.53
CA LEU A 47 -45.38 -20.20 -7.93
C LEU A 47 -45.34 -21.29 -9.01
N ARG A 48 -44.27 -22.09 -9.06
CA ARG A 48 -44.36 -23.48 -9.51
C ARG A 48 -43.53 -24.41 -8.63
N HIS A 49 -44.26 -25.05 -7.73
CA HIS A 49 -44.07 -26.41 -7.24
C HIS A 49 -43.47 -27.32 -8.32
N ARG A 50 -42.37 -28.02 -8.00
CA ARG A 50 -42.15 -29.35 -8.58
C ARG A 50 -41.41 -30.26 -7.62
N HIS A 51 -42.17 -31.23 -7.12
CA HIS A 51 -41.75 -32.40 -6.37
C HIS A 51 -40.73 -33.23 -7.16
N ARG A 52 -39.78 -33.86 -6.45
CA ARG A 52 -39.03 -35.02 -6.94
C ARG A 52 -38.92 -36.06 -5.81
N PRO A 53 -39.20 -37.36 -6.08
CA PRO A 53 -39.58 -38.32 -5.05
C PRO A 53 -38.38 -39.05 -4.41
N LEU A 54 -38.61 -39.47 -3.16
CA LEU A 54 -37.82 -40.40 -2.37
C LEU A 54 -37.80 -41.81 -2.98
N PRO A 55 -36.66 -42.54 -2.97
CA PRO A 55 -36.66 -43.98 -3.16
C PRO A 55 -36.83 -44.72 -1.82
N LEU A 56 -37.80 -45.62 -1.88
CA LEU A 56 -38.39 -46.50 -0.88
C LEU A 56 -37.41 -47.43 -0.14
N LEU A 57 -37.77 -47.67 1.13
CA LEU A 57 -37.32 -48.78 1.97
C LEU A 57 -37.44 -50.14 1.26
N ARG A 58 -36.47 -51.03 1.50
CA ARG A 58 -36.60 -52.48 1.26
C ARG A 58 -36.35 -53.25 2.57
N PRO A 59 -37.18 -54.25 2.93
CA PRO A 59 -37.15 -54.90 4.24
C PRO A 59 -36.53 -56.32 4.24
N ARG A 60 -36.38 -56.87 5.46
CA ARG A 60 -36.14 -58.28 5.91
C ARG A 60 -34.67 -58.74 5.93
N SER A 61 -34.16 -59.50 6.92
CA SER A 61 -34.67 -60.11 8.17
C SER A 61 -33.45 -60.70 8.94
N PRO A 62 -33.57 -61.07 10.23
CA PRO A 62 -32.46 -61.50 11.09
C PRO A 62 -32.34 -63.02 11.21
N THR A 63 -31.11 -63.55 11.41
CA THR A 63 -30.86 -64.80 12.19
C THR A 63 -29.36 -64.96 12.54
N PRO A 64 -29.00 -65.55 13.71
CA PRO A 64 -27.62 -65.58 14.23
C PRO A 64 -26.93 -66.97 14.23
N ALA A 65 -25.63 -66.94 14.56
CA ALA A 65 -24.76 -68.01 15.12
C ALA A 65 -24.04 -68.99 14.14
N PRO A 66 -22.92 -69.66 14.54
CA PRO A 66 -22.28 -69.70 15.87
C PRO A 66 -20.76 -69.40 15.92
N LEU A 67 -20.28 -69.29 17.15
CA LEU A 67 -18.88 -69.13 17.55
C LEU A 67 -17.96 -70.19 16.93
N ARG A 68 -16.81 -69.73 16.42
CA ARG A 68 -15.61 -70.55 16.27
C ARG A 68 -14.44 -69.84 16.95
N ALA A 69 -14.11 -70.34 18.13
CA ALA A 69 -12.88 -70.03 18.83
C ALA A 69 -11.69 -70.55 18.02
N ALA A 70 -10.73 -69.69 17.73
CA ALA A 70 -9.39 -70.11 17.34
C ALA A 70 -8.38 -69.03 17.71
N ALA A 71 -7.53 -69.39 18.67
CA ALA A 71 -6.15 -68.98 18.84
C ALA A 71 -5.85 -67.49 19.06
N ALA A 72 -5.49 -67.21 20.31
CA ALA A 72 -4.72 -66.06 20.72
C ALA A 72 -3.45 -65.90 19.85
N ALA A 73 -3.37 -64.78 19.14
CA ALA A 73 -2.12 -64.13 18.80
C ALA A 73 -2.27 -62.69 19.25
N SER A 74 -1.54 -62.33 20.30
CA SER A 74 -1.48 -60.98 20.86
C SER A 74 -0.77 -60.05 19.86
N SER A 75 -1.54 -59.42 18.99
CA SER A 75 -1.10 -58.25 18.22
C SER A 75 -1.12 -57.02 19.15
N PRO A 76 -0.04 -56.22 19.25
CA PRO A 76 -0.13 -54.94 19.93
C PRO A 76 -1.15 -54.05 19.21
N PRO A 77 -1.85 -53.14 19.92
CA PRO A 77 -2.79 -52.22 19.30
C PRO A 77 -2.09 -51.41 18.20
N PRO A 78 -2.82 -50.98 17.14
CA PRO A 78 -2.25 -50.12 16.12
C PRO A 78 -1.74 -48.85 16.81
N GLN A 79 -0.43 -48.63 16.77
CA GLN A 79 0.16 -47.36 17.15
C GLN A 79 -0.48 -46.29 16.27
N SER A 80 -1.15 -45.33 16.90
CA SER A 80 -1.52 -44.07 16.26
C SER A 80 -0.28 -43.50 15.59
N PRO A 81 -0.33 -43.10 14.31
CA PRO A 81 0.84 -42.54 13.64
C PRO A 81 1.33 -41.33 14.44
N ASP A 82 2.59 -41.36 14.86
CA ASP A 82 3.23 -40.25 15.57
C ASP A 82 3.04 -38.95 14.78
N PRO A 83 2.63 -37.83 15.41
CA PRO A 83 2.44 -36.54 14.75
C PRO A 83 3.72 -35.95 14.13
N GLN A 84 4.87 -36.63 14.23
CA GLN A 84 6.19 -36.09 13.91
C GLN A 84 6.81 -36.63 12.62
N SER A 85 6.15 -37.52 11.87
CA SER A 85 6.66 -38.03 10.59
C SER A 85 6.08 -37.34 9.36
N ALA A 86 5.53 -36.13 9.49
CA ALA A 86 5.23 -35.29 8.33
C ALA A 86 6.54 -34.69 7.80
N PRO A 87 6.92 -34.92 6.52
CA PRO A 87 8.08 -34.25 5.95
C PRO A 87 7.90 -32.72 6.08
N PRO A 88 8.97 -31.98 6.40
CA PRO A 88 8.89 -30.53 6.53
C PRO A 88 8.29 -29.94 5.24
N PRO A 89 7.43 -28.91 5.34
CA PRO A 89 6.90 -28.22 4.17
C PRO A 89 8.05 -27.79 3.27
N LEU A 90 8.03 -28.22 2.01
CA LEU A 90 9.02 -27.80 1.02
C LEU A 90 9.11 -26.26 1.03
N PRO A 91 10.33 -25.69 1.05
CA PRO A 91 10.47 -24.25 0.94
C PRO A 91 9.76 -23.77 -0.33
N PRO A 92 9.05 -22.62 -0.28
CA PRO A 92 8.39 -22.07 -1.45
C PRO A 92 9.43 -21.92 -2.57
N ALA A 93 9.11 -22.45 -3.75
CA ALA A 93 9.97 -22.41 -4.92
C ALA A 93 10.49 -20.97 -5.14
N ALA A 94 11.80 -20.82 -5.30
CA ALA A 94 12.41 -19.52 -5.57
C ALA A 94 11.73 -18.88 -6.79
N PRO A 95 11.35 -17.58 -6.74
CA PRO A 95 10.80 -16.92 -7.91
C PRO A 95 11.80 -17.02 -9.07
N PRO A 96 11.32 -17.22 -10.32
CA PRO A 96 12.21 -17.28 -11.47
C PRO A 96 13.07 -16.01 -11.52
N PRO A 97 14.35 -16.09 -11.94
CA PRO A 97 15.21 -14.93 -12.04
C PRO A 97 14.57 -13.92 -12.99
N GLN A 98 13.97 -12.87 -12.41
CA GLN A 98 13.31 -11.81 -13.15
C GLN A 98 14.41 -10.92 -13.72
N GLY A 99 14.89 -11.26 -14.91
CA GLY A 99 15.88 -10.48 -15.64
C GLY A 99 15.36 -9.08 -15.98
N ALA A 100 16.28 -8.15 -16.22
CA ALA A 100 15.94 -6.81 -16.67
C ALA A 100 15.07 -6.88 -17.92
N LYS A 101 14.01 -6.06 -18.00
CA LYS A 101 13.23 -5.93 -19.23
C LYS A 101 14.03 -5.01 -20.18
N PRO A 102 14.70 -5.56 -21.22
CA PRO A 102 15.71 -4.81 -21.95
C PRO A 102 15.10 -3.64 -22.75
N LEU A 103 13.89 -3.83 -23.28
CA LEU A 103 13.18 -2.81 -24.03
C LEU A 103 12.80 -1.61 -23.14
N PRO A 104 12.08 -1.77 -22.01
CA PRO A 104 11.85 -0.70 -21.05
C PRO A 104 13.13 -0.01 -20.59
N LEU A 105 14.21 -0.77 -20.35
CA LEU A 105 15.50 -0.24 -19.92
C LEU A 105 16.09 0.70 -20.99
N ALA A 106 16.13 0.23 -22.24
CA ALA A 106 16.64 1.01 -23.37
C ALA A 106 15.83 2.30 -23.55
N ILE A 107 14.50 2.24 -23.43
CA ILE A 107 13.63 3.42 -23.53
C ILE A 107 13.95 4.43 -22.41
N SER A 108 14.05 3.98 -21.16
CA SER A 108 14.35 4.88 -20.04
C SER A 108 15.70 5.59 -20.20
N LEU A 109 16.73 4.86 -20.63
CA LEU A 109 18.04 5.46 -20.94
C LEU A 109 17.97 6.41 -22.13
N ALA A 110 17.25 6.02 -23.19
CA ALA A 110 17.11 6.82 -24.39
C ALA A 110 16.46 8.19 -24.10
N VAL A 111 15.50 8.27 -23.17
CA VAL A 111 14.90 9.56 -22.76
C VAL A 111 15.96 10.51 -22.19
N GLY A 112 16.81 10.02 -21.28
CA GLY A 112 17.88 10.86 -20.72
C GLY A 112 18.92 11.27 -21.76
N LEU A 113 19.33 10.34 -22.62
CA LEU A 113 20.29 10.64 -23.70
C LEU A 113 19.70 11.62 -24.71
N ALA A 114 18.43 11.47 -25.10
CA ALA A 114 17.76 12.38 -26.01
C ALA A 114 17.71 13.80 -25.45
N VAL A 115 17.38 13.98 -24.17
CA VAL A 115 17.41 15.31 -23.54
C VAL A 115 18.81 15.90 -23.54
N ARG A 116 19.85 15.08 -23.34
CA ARG A 116 21.22 15.59 -23.32
C ARG A 116 21.76 15.96 -24.71
N PHE A 117 21.43 15.19 -25.75
CA PHE A 117 22.05 15.31 -27.08
C PHE A 117 21.14 15.88 -28.17
N LEU A 118 19.84 15.60 -28.14
CA LEU A 118 18.89 16.11 -29.15
C LEU A 118 18.35 17.51 -28.79
N VAL A 119 18.25 17.82 -27.50
CA VAL A 119 17.73 19.11 -27.05
C VAL A 119 18.88 20.07 -26.77
N PRO A 120 18.96 21.23 -27.47
CA PRO A 120 20.02 22.20 -27.24
C PRO A 120 19.92 22.82 -25.84
N LYS A 121 21.07 22.94 -25.17
CA LYS A 121 21.17 23.51 -23.83
C LYS A 121 20.83 25.01 -23.87
N PRO A 122 19.89 25.51 -23.05
CA PRO A 122 19.69 26.94 -22.88
C PRO A 122 20.95 27.61 -22.28
N PRO A 123 21.32 28.82 -22.73
CA PRO A 123 22.56 29.47 -22.31
C PRO A 123 22.62 29.80 -20.82
N GLU A 124 21.47 30.00 -20.17
CA GLU A 124 21.34 30.34 -18.75
C GLU A 124 21.61 29.17 -17.81
N VAL A 125 21.65 27.93 -18.33
CA VAL A 125 21.79 26.71 -17.52
C VAL A 125 23.21 26.17 -17.61
N SER A 126 23.80 25.80 -16.47
CA SER A 126 25.13 25.18 -16.45
C SER A 126 25.10 23.79 -17.11
N LEU A 127 26.24 23.37 -17.68
CA LEU A 127 26.35 22.03 -18.31
C LEU A 127 26.08 20.90 -17.29
N GLN A 128 26.52 21.11 -16.05
CA GLN A 128 26.32 20.17 -14.95
C GLN A 128 24.83 20.05 -14.58
N ALA A 129 24.09 21.16 -14.51
CA ALA A 129 22.65 21.15 -14.25
C ALA A 129 21.88 20.47 -15.38
N TRP A 130 22.27 20.70 -16.65
CA TRP A 130 21.69 20.02 -17.80
C TRP A 130 21.91 18.51 -17.77
N GLN A 131 23.10 18.08 -17.32
CA GLN A 131 23.40 16.66 -17.12
C GLN A 131 22.54 16.04 -16.02
N LEU A 132 22.41 16.73 -14.90
CA LEU A 132 21.64 16.26 -13.77
C LEU A 132 20.16 16.11 -14.15
N LEU A 133 19.63 17.05 -14.94
CA LEU A 133 18.28 16.97 -15.49
C LEU A 133 18.10 15.72 -16.38
N ALA A 134 19.05 15.45 -17.28
CA ALA A 134 19.00 14.27 -18.15
C ALA A 134 19.01 12.96 -17.35
N ILE A 135 19.86 12.85 -16.32
CA ILE A 135 19.92 11.69 -15.43
C ILE A 135 18.63 11.57 -14.61
N PHE A 136 18.09 12.69 -14.13
CA PHE A 136 16.82 12.72 -13.40
C PHE A 136 15.66 12.23 -14.27
N LEU A 137 15.53 12.73 -15.50
CA LEU A 137 14.47 12.29 -16.42
C LEU A 137 14.59 10.81 -16.81
N SER A 138 15.81 10.32 -17.05
CA SER A 138 16.07 8.88 -17.22
C SER A 138 15.63 8.08 -16.00
N THR A 139 15.94 8.59 -14.80
CA THR A 139 15.57 7.95 -13.54
C THR A 139 14.05 7.88 -13.37
N ILE A 140 13.33 8.99 -13.59
CA ILE A 140 11.86 9.04 -13.54
C ILE A 140 11.23 8.11 -14.59
N ALA A 141 11.71 8.15 -15.82
CA ALA A 141 11.23 7.26 -16.87
C ALA A 141 11.41 5.78 -16.48
N GLY A 142 12.55 5.41 -15.89
CA GLY A 142 12.76 4.06 -15.40
C GLY A 142 11.92 3.71 -14.17
N LEU A 143 11.59 4.64 -13.29
CA LEU A 143 10.63 4.36 -12.21
C LEU A 143 9.23 4.05 -12.75
N VAL A 144 8.79 4.78 -13.79
CA VAL A 144 7.48 4.56 -14.43
C VAL A 144 7.45 3.25 -15.22
N LEU A 145 8.47 3.01 -16.05
CA LEU A 145 8.55 1.81 -16.89
C LEU A 145 8.96 0.57 -16.11
N SER A 146 9.54 0.75 -14.92
CA SER A 146 10.01 -0.30 -14.01
C SER A 146 10.80 -1.41 -14.75
N PRO A 147 11.91 -1.07 -15.45
CA PRO A 147 12.73 -2.04 -16.16
C PRO A 147 13.46 -3.00 -15.21
N LEU A 148 13.68 -2.54 -13.98
CA LEU A 148 14.43 -3.17 -12.90
C LEU A 148 13.74 -2.87 -11.55
N PRO A 149 14.05 -3.64 -10.48
CA PRO A 149 13.60 -3.31 -9.14
C PRO A 149 13.98 -1.87 -8.75
N VAL A 150 13.07 -1.17 -8.07
CA VAL A 150 13.19 0.26 -7.73
C VAL A 150 14.54 0.59 -7.09
N GLY A 151 15.00 -0.23 -6.13
CA GLY A 151 16.29 -0.04 -5.49
C GLY A 151 17.47 -0.17 -6.44
N ALA A 152 17.48 -1.18 -7.32
CA ALA A 152 18.55 -1.39 -8.29
C ALA A 152 18.64 -0.22 -9.29
N TRP A 153 17.49 0.28 -9.75
CA TRP A 153 17.44 1.43 -10.64
C TRP A 153 17.90 2.73 -9.95
N ALA A 154 17.50 2.94 -8.69
CA ALA A 154 17.95 4.08 -7.90
C ALA A 154 19.48 4.08 -7.72
N PHE A 155 20.08 2.93 -7.42
CA PHE A 155 21.54 2.80 -7.36
C PHE A 155 22.19 3.06 -8.72
N LEU A 156 21.64 2.55 -9.83
CA LEU A 156 22.17 2.79 -11.17
C LEU A 156 22.15 4.29 -11.53
N GLY A 157 21.07 5.00 -11.21
CA GLY A 157 20.97 6.45 -11.39
C GLY A 157 21.98 7.22 -10.52
N LEU A 158 22.11 6.86 -9.24
CA LEU A 158 23.08 7.45 -8.32
C LEU A 158 24.52 7.22 -8.79
N THR A 159 24.86 5.97 -9.13
CA THR A 159 26.17 5.58 -9.67
C THR A 159 26.46 6.35 -10.94
N THR A 160 25.49 6.46 -11.86
CA THR A 160 25.66 7.26 -13.09
C THR A 160 25.97 8.71 -12.76
N ALA A 161 25.24 9.34 -11.83
CA ALA A 161 25.47 10.74 -11.43
C ALA A 161 26.86 10.99 -10.84
N VAL A 162 27.41 10.02 -10.08
CA VAL A 162 28.76 10.10 -9.52
C VAL A 162 29.82 9.81 -10.59
N LEU A 163 29.62 8.78 -11.42
CA LEU A 163 30.54 8.40 -12.50
C LEU A 163 30.70 9.52 -13.53
N THR A 164 29.60 10.20 -13.87
CA THR A 164 29.63 11.35 -14.77
C THR A 164 30.14 12.64 -14.12
N ARG A 165 30.57 12.57 -12.85
CA ARG A 165 30.98 13.72 -12.00
C ARG A 165 29.94 14.84 -11.97
N THR A 166 28.67 14.49 -12.11
CA THR A 166 27.57 15.45 -12.05
C THR A 166 27.27 15.82 -10.60
N LEU A 167 27.48 14.90 -9.67
CA LEU A 167 27.46 15.15 -8.23
C LEU A 167 28.75 14.63 -7.59
N SER A 168 29.20 15.31 -6.54
CA SER A 168 30.29 14.78 -5.70
C SER A 168 29.82 13.54 -4.94
N PHE A 169 30.74 12.66 -4.56
CA PHE A 169 30.41 11.49 -3.75
C PHE A 169 29.71 11.87 -2.43
N ALA A 170 30.22 12.90 -1.74
CA ALA A 170 29.63 13.39 -0.50
C ALA A 170 28.19 13.90 -0.69
N THR A 171 27.94 14.67 -1.76
CA THR A 171 26.60 15.19 -2.07
C THR A 171 25.64 14.07 -2.47
N ALA A 172 26.11 13.10 -3.26
CA ALA A 172 25.33 11.96 -3.71
C ALA A 172 24.85 11.08 -2.54
N PHE A 173 25.74 10.82 -1.56
CA PHE A 173 25.41 10.00 -0.39
C PHE A 173 24.80 10.79 0.78
N GLY A 174 24.81 12.13 0.75
CA GLY A 174 24.20 12.96 1.79
C GLY A 174 22.69 12.72 1.97
N ALA A 175 22.00 12.20 0.95
CA ALA A 175 20.61 11.79 1.09
C ALA A 175 20.43 10.60 2.05
N PHE A 176 21.40 9.68 2.16
CA PHE A 176 21.30 8.49 3.02
C PHE A 176 21.37 8.82 4.51
N THR A 177 21.87 10.00 4.88
CA THR A 177 21.93 10.48 6.26
C THR A 177 20.74 11.37 6.63
N ASN A 178 19.75 11.49 5.74
CA ASN A 178 18.60 12.33 6.00
C ASN A 178 17.71 11.72 7.09
N GLU A 179 17.49 12.45 8.18
CA GLU A 179 16.67 12.02 9.32
C GLU A 179 15.25 11.61 8.90
N VAL A 180 14.64 12.33 7.95
CA VAL A 180 13.28 12.03 7.46
C VAL A 180 13.22 10.64 6.80
N ILE A 181 14.26 10.22 6.08
CA ILE A 181 14.32 8.89 5.47
C ILE A 181 14.45 7.81 6.56
N TRP A 182 15.29 8.05 7.58
CA TRP A 182 15.43 7.14 8.71
C TRP A 182 14.15 7.05 9.56
N LEU A 183 13.41 8.15 9.71
CA LEU A 183 12.08 8.13 10.34
C LEU A 183 11.11 7.22 9.59
N ILE A 184 11.16 7.21 8.25
CA ILE A 184 10.35 6.29 7.44
C ILE A 184 10.73 4.82 7.73
N VAL A 185 12.03 4.50 7.78
CA VAL A 185 12.53 3.14 8.06
C VAL A 185 12.06 2.65 9.44
N ILE A 186 12.27 3.45 10.49
CA ILE A 186 11.84 3.11 11.86
C ILE A 186 10.32 2.93 11.92
N SER A 187 9.56 3.76 11.21
CA SER A 187 8.12 3.66 11.16
C SER A 187 7.64 2.36 10.49
N PHE A 188 8.30 1.90 9.42
CA PHE A 188 8.02 0.59 8.83
C PHE A 188 8.35 -0.57 9.77
N PHE A 189 9.40 -0.46 10.59
CA PHE A 189 9.67 -1.46 11.63
C PHE A 189 8.57 -1.49 12.70
N PHE A 190 8.07 -0.33 13.14
CA PHE A 190 6.91 -0.27 14.01
C PHE A 190 5.66 -0.88 13.35
N ALA A 191 5.37 -0.55 12.09
CA ALA A 191 4.27 -1.15 11.34
C ALA A 191 4.35 -2.69 11.33
N ARG A 192 5.53 -3.24 11.02
CA ARG A 192 5.76 -4.69 11.02
C ARG A 192 5.65 -5.28 12.42
N GLY A 193 6.10 -4.57 13.45
CA GLY A 193 5.91 -4.93 14.85
C GLY A 193 4.43 -5.01 15.22
N PHE A 194 3.61 -4.03 14.84
CA PHE A 194 2.16 -3.97 15.10
C PHE A 194 1.40 -5.12 14.44
N VAL A 195 1.78 -5.47 13.20
CA VAL A 195 1.21 -6.63 12.49
C VAL A 195 1.63 -7.93 13.16
N LYS A 196 2.92 -8.07 13.52
CA LYS A 196 3.45 -9.30 14.13
C LYS A 196 2.87 -9.56 15.53
N THR A 197 2.61 -8.51 16.32
CA THR A 197 2.02 -8.62 17.66
C THR A 197 0.49 -8.73 17.65
N GLY A 198 -0.16 -8.53 16.49
CA GLY A 198 -1.62 -8.48 16.36
C GLY A 198 -2.26 -7.24 17.02
N LEU A 199 -1.45 -6.24 17.40
CA LEU A 199 -1.97 -4.99 17.98
C LEU A 199 -2.86 -4.24 16.98
N GLY A 200 -2.50 -4.25 15.69
CA GLY A 200 -3.30 -3.66 14.62
C GLY A 200 -4.70 -4.26 14.52
N ASP A 201 -4.82 -5.58 14.65
CA ASP A 201 -6.10 -6.29 14.58
C ASP A 201 -7.01 -5.96 15.77
N ARG A 202 -6.43 -5.83 16.97
CA ARG A 202 -7.15 -5.38 18.17
C ARG A 202 -7.68 -3.96 17.98
N ILE A 203 -6.83 -3.03 17.56
CA ILE A 203 -7.20 -1.63 17.31
C ILE A 203 -8.28 -1.56 16.22
N ALA A 204 -8.13 -2.29 15.12
CA ALA A 204 -9.13 -2.36 14.05
C ALA A 204 -10.48 -2.84 14.57
N THR A 205 -10.51 -3.86 15.42
CA THR A 205 -11.75 -4.36 16.02
C THR A 205 -12.43 -3.31 16.90
N TYR A 206 -11.67 -2.58 17.73
CA TYR A 206 -12.21 -1.46 18.52
C TYR A 206 -12.77 -0.34 17.63
N PHE A 207 -12.05 -0.02 16.55
CA PHE A 207 -12.44 1.01 15.60
C PHE A 207 -13.74 0.64 14.86
N VAL A 208 -13.89 -0.61 14.42
CA VAL A 208 -15.14 -1.12 13.81
C VAL A 208 -16.29 -1.11 14.81
N LYS A 209 -16.03 -1.49 16.07
CA LYS A 209 -17.07 -1.50 17.11
C LYS A 209 -17.65 -0.09 17.36
N TRP A 210 -16.82 0.95 17.33
CA TRP A 210 -17.25 2.32 17.62
C TRP A 210 -17.72 3.07 16.38
N LEU A 211 -17.04 2.88 15.24
CA LEU A 211 -17.17 3.74 14.07
C LEU A 211 -17.56 2.97 12.78
N GLY A 212 -17.57 1.64 12.83
CA GLY A 212 -17.83 0.74 11.70
C GLY A 212 -19.29 0.58 11.31
N ARG A 213 -20.21 1.35 11.90
CA ARG A 213 -21.62 1.36 11.49
C ARG A 213 -21.83 1.90 10.07
N SER A 214 -20.86 2.65 9.55
CA SER A 214 -20.82 3.11 8.16
C SER A 214 -19.38 3.26 7.66
N THR A 215 -19.17 3.11 6.35
CA THR A 215 -17.88 3.36 5.70
C THR A 215 -17.45 4.82 5.82
N LEU A 216 -18.41 5.74 5.79
CA LEU A 216 -18.18 7.17 6.02
C LEU A 216 -17.60 7.42 7.41
N GLY A 217 -18.16 6.80 8.46
CA GLY A 217 -17.64 6.89 9.81
C GLY A 217 -16.17 6.47 9.90
N LEU A 218 -15.83 5.30 9.34
CA LEU A 218 -14.45 4.82 9.29
C LEU A 218 -13.51 5.78 8.57
N SER A 219 -13.92 6.34 7.42
CA SER A 219 -13.10 7.32 6.69
C SER A 219 -12.87 8.60 7.49
N TYR A 220 -13.91 9.17 8.11
CA TYR A 220 -13.77 10.38 8.92
C TYR A 220 -12.90 10.15 10.15
N GLY A 221 -13.05 9.00 10.82
CA GLY A 221 -12.21 8.64 11.97
C GLY A 221 -10.73 8.53 11.60
N LEU A 222 -10.42 7.91 10.46
CA LEU A 222 -9.04 7.80 9.97
C LEU A 222 -8.47 9.17 9.61
N THR A 223 -9.23 10.04 8.94
CA THR A 223 -8.78 11.40 8.59
C THR A 223 -8.55 12.27 9.82
N ILE A 224 -9.46 12.23 10.81
CA ILE A 224 -9.27 12.96 12.08
C ILE A 224 -8.04 12.42 12.82
N SER A 225 -7.84 11.11 12.86
CA SER A 225 -6.66 10.51 13.47
C SER A 225 -5.38 10.94 12.76
N GLU A 226 -5.39 11.07 11.43
CA GLU A 226 -4.24 11.58 10.66
C GLU A 226 -3.97 13.05 10.97
N ALA A 227 -5.02 13.86 11.07
CA ALA A 227 -4.92 15.27 11.46
C ALA A 227 -4.35 15.45 12.88
N CYS A 228 -4.73 14.60 13.83
CA CYS A 228 -4.21 14.64 15.20
C CYS A 228 -2.74 14.19 15.29
N ILE A 229 -2.31 13.25 14.45
CA ILE A 229 -0.93 12.72 14.46
C ILE A 229 0.02 13.61 13.63
N ALA A 230 -0.50 14.35 12.65
CA ALA A 230 0.31 15.20 11.76
C ALA A 230 1.29 16.16 12.47
N PRO A 231 0.94 16.84 13.59
CA PRO A 231 1.86 17.75 14.29
C PRO A 231 3.03 17.02 14.97
N ALA A 232 2.82 15.79 15.42
CA ALA A 232 3.85 15.00 16.12
C ALA A 232 4.80 14.29 15.14
N MET A 233 4.37 14.09 13.89
CA MET A 233 5.10 13.26 12.92
C MET A 233 5.16 13.97 11.56
N PRO A 234 6.26 14.70 11.25
CA PRO A 234 6.33 15.59 10.09
C PRO A 234 6.37 14.85 8.75
N SER A 235 6.82 13.59 8.72
CA SER A 235 6.94 12.79 7.49
C SER A 235 5.61 12.13 7.10
N THR A 236 5.04 12.53 5.96
CA THR A 236 3.80 11.97 5.41
C THR A 236 3.92 10.48 5.09
N THR A 237 5.04 10.06 4.50
CA THR A 237 5.30 8.66 4.14
C THR A 237 5.41 7.80 5.39
N ALA A 238 6.07 8.31 6.43
CA ALA A 238 6.19 7.58 7.67
C ALA A 238 4.82 7.45 8.37
N ARG A 239 3.97 8.50 8.38
CA ARG A 239 2.60 8.38 8.92
C ARG A 239 1.79 7.34 8.15
N ALA A 240 1.72 7.49 6.83
CA ALA A 240 0.92 6.63 5.96
C ALA A 240 1.38 5.16 6.03
N GLY A 241 2.68 4.90 5.86
CA GLY A 241 3.24 3.54 5.82
C GLY A 241 3.43 2.88 7.20
N GLY A 242 3.72 3.68 8.22
CA GLY A 242 4.04 3.18 9.56
C GLY A 242 2.86 3.00 10.48
N VAL A 243 1.96 3.99 10.51
CA VAL A 243 0.84 4.02 11.46
C VAL A 243 -0.44 3.56 10.79
N PHE A 244 -0.78 4.13 9.64
CA PHE A 244 -2.08 3.91 9.01
C PHE A 244 -2.16 2.61 8.22
N LEU A 245 -1.11 2.22 7.49
CA LEU A 245 -1.12 1.02 6.65
C LEU A 245 -1.44 -0.28 7.42
N PRO A 246 -0.85 -0.55 8.61
CA PRO A 246 -1.26 -1.70 9.42
C PRO A 246 -2.73 -1.66 9.84
N ILE A 247 -3.23 -0.51 10.26
CA ILE A 247 -4.61 -0.33 10.72
C ILE A 247 -5.58 -0.55 9.56
N ILE A 248 -5.33 0.09 8.41
CA ILE A 248 -6.14 -0.06 7.19
C ILE A 248 -6.12 -1.50 6.70
N LYS A 249 -4.96 -2.17 6.75
CA LYS A 249 -4.86 -3.58 6.39
C LYS A 249 -5.71 -4.46 7.32
N SER A 250 -5.60 -4.27 8.63
CA SER A 250 -6.41 -4.99 9.63
C SER A 250 -7.91 -4.72 9.49
N LEU A 251 -8.30 -3.47 9.19
CA LEU A 251 -9.68 -3.09 8.88
C LEU A 251 -10.18 -3.77 7.61
N SER A 252 -9.38 -3.80 6.54
CA SER A 252 -9.71 -4.46 5.27
C SER A 252 -9.94 -5.96 5.45
N LEU A 253 -9.06 -6.62 6.21
CA LEU A 253 -9.20 -8.04 6.55
C LEU A 253 -10.43 -8.30 7.42
N SER A 254 -10.75 -7.41 8.36
CA SER A 254 -11.92 -7.54 9.25
C SER A 254 -13.25 -7.23 8.56
N ALA A 255 -13.25 -6.34 7.57
CA ALA A 255 -14.42 -5.95 6.77
C ALA A 255 -14.79 -6.99 5.69
N GLY A 256 -14.15 -8.16 5.67
CA GLY A 256 -14.46 -9.26 4.75
C GLY A 256 -13.74 -9.21 3.41
N ALA A 257 -12.84 -8.24 3.18
CA ALA A 257 -11.91 -8.28 2.05
C ALA A 257 -10.73 -9.21 2.36
N GLY A 258 -11.05 -10.43 2.78
CA GLY A 258 -10.08 -11.51 2.86
C GLY A 258 -9.74 -11.94 1.44
N LEU A 259 -8.47 -11.81 1.07
CA LEU A 259 -7.88 -12.77 0.14
C LEU A 259 -8.13 -14.15 0.76
N VAL A 260 -9.18 -14.82 0.28
CA VAL A 260 -9.53 -16.18 0.65
C VAL A 260 -8.32 -17.01 0.30
N ILE A 261 -7.48 -17.32 1.28
CA ILE A 261 -6.58 -18.46 1.18
C ILE A 261 -7.53 -19.65 1.19
N PRO A 262 -7.68 -20.38 0.07
CA PRO A 262 -8.54 -21.55 0.08
C PRO A 262 -7.90 -22.53 1.06
N ARG A 263 -8.60 -22.79 2.17
CA ARG A 263 -8.38 -24.00 2.96
C ARG A 263 -8.66 -25.15 1.99
N ARG A 264 -7.59 -25.77 1.49
CA ARG A 264 -7.64 -27.00 0.69
C ARG A 264 -8.60 -27.95 1.38
N GLY A 265 -9.63 -28.36 0.65
CA GLY A 265 -10.81 -29.04 1.16
C GLY A 265 -10.46 -30.23 2.06
N SER A 266 -11.09 -30.27 3.22
CA SER A 266 -11.30 -31.52 3.93
C SER A 266 -12.39 -32.25 3.16
N SER A 267 -12.02 -33.40 2.61
CA SER A 267 -12.87 -34.31 1.89
C SER A 267 -14.07 -34.72 2.74
N ASP A 268 -15.26 -34.26 2.37
CA ASP A 268 -16.49 -34.98 2.69
C ASP A 268 -16.48 -36.25 1.83
N LEU A 269 -16.08 -37.34 2.48
CA LEU A 269 -16.13 -38.71 1.99
C LEU A 269 -16.99 -39.49 2.98
N ILE A 270 -18.32 -39.38 2.80
CA ILE A 270 -19.30 -40.45 3.03
C ILE A 270 -20.36 -40.33 1.93
#